data_AF-A0A3D0JPV7-F1
#
_entry.id   AF-A0A3D0JPV7-F1
#
_cell.length_a   1.000
_cell.length_b   1.000
_cell.length_c   1.000
_cell.angle_alpha   90.00
_cell.angle_beta   90.00
_cell.angle_gamma   90.00
#
_symmetry.space_group_name_H-M   'P 1'
#
loop_
_entity.id
_entity.type
_entity.pdbx_description
1 polymer ?
#
loop_
_entity_poly.entity_id
_entity_poly.type
_entity_poly.pdbx_seq_one_letter_code
_entity_poly.pdbx_strand_id
1 'polypeptide(L)'
;IRKHADSLFVQCGITPSRQRLETLSPALSRRYVLSSDALWVAPQDSVCLDVQRGELAELQLHVREPGGSVGICRNGALSLPLAAERFCDALREVAQAYREGDFP
;
A
#
# COMPACT_ATOMS: atom_id res chain seq x y z
N ILE A 1 -3.46 -3.03 7.52
CA ILE A 1 -2.73 -1.79 7.86
C ILE A 1 -2.82 -1.46 9.35
N ARG A 2 -4.00 -1.18 9.92
CA ARG A 2 -4.11 -0.77 11.35
C ARG A 2 -3.39 -1.69 12.34
N LYS A 3 -3.71 -2.99 12.30
CA LYS A 3 -3.07 -3.97 13.20
C LYS A 3 -1.54 -3.94 13.11
N HIS A 4 -0.99 -3.85 11.90
CA HIS A 4 0.45 -3.75 11.69
C HIS A 4 1.03 -2.42 12.20
N ALA A 5 0.33 -1.30 12.00
CA ALA A 5 0.77 -0.02 12.55
C ALA A 5 0.82 -0.07 14.08
N ASP A 6 -0.20 -0.63 14.74
CA ASP A 6 -0.23 -0.78 16.19
C ASP A 6 0.89 -1.71 16.68
N SER A 7 1.12 -2.85 16.00
CA SER A 7 2.25 -3.74 16.29
C SER A 7 3.60 -3.05 16.14
N LEU A 8 3.79 -2.23 15.10
CA LEU A 8 5.01 -1.44 14.88
C LEU A 8 5.26 -0.47 16.05
N PHE A 9 4.25 0.30 16.46
CA PHE A 9 4.39 1.22 17.60
C PHE A 9 4.78 0.49 18.88
N VAL A 10 4.18 -0.68 19.14
CA VAL A 10 4.54 -1.52 20.30
C VAL A 10 5.97 -2.04 20.20
N GLN A 11 6.37 -2.61 19.07
CA GLN A 11 7.72 -3.15 18.86
C GLN A 11 8.81 -2.09 18.99
N CYS A 12 8.55 -0.87 18.53
CA CYS A 12 9.48 0.25 18.65
C CYS A 12 9.41 0.95 20.02
N GLY A 13 8.50 0.57 20.93
CA GLY A 13 8.30 1.26 22.21
C GLY A 13 7.82 2.71 22.05
N ILE A 14 7.18 3.04 20.92
CA ILE A 14 6.73 4.39 20.59
C ILE A 14 5.28 4.55 21.01
N THR A 15 4.99 5.58 21.80
CA THR A 15 3.60 5.94 22.11
C THR A 15 3.01 6.73 20.93
N PRO A 16 1.87 6.29 20.36
CA PRO A 16 1.09 7.07 19.40
C PRO A 16 0.89 8.55 19.78
N SER A 17 1.09 9.46 18.81
CA SER A 17 0.68 10.85 18.99
C SER A 17 -0.82 10.98 19.23
N ARG A 18 -1.22 11.89 20.12
CA ARG A 18 -2.63 12.28 20.32
C ARG A 18 -3.20 13.04 19.12
N GLN A 19 -2.35 13.68 18.32
CA GLN A 19 -2.72 14.35 17.07
C GLN A 19 -2.56 13.36 15.92
N ARG A 20 -3.50 12.42 15.81
CA ARG A 20 -3.49 11.35 14.80
C ARG A 20 -4.69 11.48 13.89
N LEU A 21 -4.43 11.38 12.58
CA LEU A 21 -5.45 11.16 11.57
C LEU A 21 -5.52 9.67 11.23
N GLU A 22 -6.72 9.09 11.32
CA GLU A 22 -7.00 7.73 10.86
C GLU A 22 -7.94 7.81 9.67
N THR A 23 -7.48 7.37 8.50
CA THR A 23 -8.26 7.44 7.25
C THR A 23 -7.87 6.32 6.30
N LEU A 24 -8.83 5.92 5.46
CA LEU A 24 -8.60 5.00 4.34
C LEU A 24 -8.30 5.73 3.02
N SER A 25 -8.34 7.07 3.00
CA SER A 25 -8.09 7.86 1.79
C SER A 25 -6.59 8.13 1.60
N PRO A 26 -5.92 7.54 0.59
CA PRO A 26 -4.52 7.82 0.32
C PRO A 26 -4.30 9.28 -0.09
N ALA A 27 -5.26 9.87 -0.82
CA ALA A 27 -5.19 11.27 -1.23
C ALA A 27 -5.16 12.24 -0.04
N LEU A 28 -5.99 11.99 0.98
CA LEU A 28 -6.00 12.81 2.19
C LEU A 28 -4.70 12.61 2.99
N SER A 29 -4.27 11.37 3.17
CA SER A 29 -3.02 11.05 3.89
C SER A 29 -1.81 11.71 3.23
N ARG A 30 -1.71 11.60 1.90
CA ARG A 30 -0.65 12.22 1.09
C ARG A 30 -0.65 13.74 1.23
N ARG A 31 -1.82 14.39 1.15
CA ARG A 31 -1.89 15.84 1.34
C ARG A 31 -1.48 16.25 2.75
N TYR A 32 -1.92 15.51 3.77
CA TYR A 32 -1.63 15.80 5.17
C TYR A 32 -0.13 15.69 5.49
N VAL A 33 0.54 14.62 5.03
CA VAL A 33 1.98 14.43 5.23
C VAL A 33 2.81 15.49 4.49
N LEU A 34 2.40 15.89 3.29
CA LEU A 34 3.12 16.92 2.51
C LEU A 34 2.92 18.34 3.05
N SER A 35 1.88 18.60 3.85
CA SER A 35 1.57 19.92 4.38
C SER A 35 1.88 20.07 5.88
N SER A 36 2.60 19.12 6.47
CA SER A 36 2.90 19.11 7.91
C SER A 36 4.15 18.27 8.21
N ASP A 37 4.54 18.20 9.48
CA ASP A 37 5.61 17.31 9.96
C ASP A 37 5.07 15.92 10.37
N ALA A 38 3.91 15.52 9.84
CA ALA A 38 3.32 14.22 10.15
C ALA A 38 4.15 13.07 9.57
N LEU A 39 4.07 11.91 10.22
CA LEU A 39 4.55 10.64 9.66
C LEU A 39 3.34 9.83 9.18
N TRP A 40 3.51 9.16 8.04
CA TRP A 40 2.46 8.31 7.47
C TRP A 40 2.92 6.85 7.41
N VAL A 41 2.19 5.98 8.12
CA VAL A 41 2.28 4.52 7.92
C VAL A 41 1.42 4.14 6.72
N ALA A 42 2.05 3.91 5.57
CA ALA A 42 1.39 3.69 4.28
C ALA A 42 1.69 2.30 3.71
N PRO A 43 0.78 1.73 2.89
CA PRO A 43 1.16 0.66 1.97
C PRO A 43 2.22 1.16 0.99
N GLN A 44 3.24 0.33 0.72
CA GLN A 44 4.35 0.67 -0.17
C GLN A 44 3.86 1.16 -1.54
N ASP A 45 2.91 0.45 -2.15
CA ASP A 45 2.39 0.77 -3.48
C ASP A 45 1.68 2.14 -3.52
N SER A 46 1.17 2.63 -2.38
CA SER A 46 0.50 3.94 -2.31
C SER A 46 1.49 5.11 -2.30
N VAL A 47 2.76 4.87 -2.00
CA VAL A 47 3.80 5.90 -1.85
C VAL A 47 4.99 5.70 -2.77
N CYS A 48 5.09 4.55 -3.46
CA CYS A 48 6.22 4.19 -4.32
C CYS A 48 6.61 5.33 -5.28
N LEU A 49 5.64 5.87 -6.02
CA LEU A 49 5.88 6.95 -6.98
C LEU A 49 6.31 8.25 -6.29
N ASP A 50 5.72 8.59 -5.14
CA ASP A 50 6.08 9.79 -4.39
C ASP A 50 7.51 9.69 -3.84
N VAL A 51 7.91 8.49 -3.40
CA VAL A 51 9.27 8.20 -2.94
C VAL A 51 10.26 8.23 -4.10
N GLN A 52 9.94 7.60 -5.23
CA GLN A 52 10.77 7.66 -6.45
C GLN A 52 10.98 9.09 -6.95
N ARG A 53 9.96 9.95 -6.81
CA ARG A 53 10.05 11.38 -7.16
C ARG A 53 10.76 12.24 -6.11
N GLY A 54 11.09 11.68 -4.95
CA GLY A 54 11.66 12.41 -3.82
C GLY A 54 10.68 13.38 -3.14
N GLU A 55 9.38 13.26 -3.40
CA GLU A 55 8.35 14.04 -2.70
C GLU A 55 8.11 13.51 -1.28
N LEU A 56 8.28 12.20 -1.10
CA LEU A 56 8.28 11.53 0.20
C LEU A 56 9.60 10.79 0.39
N ALA A 57 9.97 10.54 1.65
CA ALA A 57 11.09 9.71 2.00
C ALA A 57 10.64 8.58 2.92
N GLU A 58 11.13 7.38 2.67
CA GLU A 58 10.89 6.24 3.56
C GLU A 58 11.75 6.38 4.82
N LEU A 59 11.10 6.28 5.99
CA LEU A 59 11.80 6.21 7.26
C LEU A 59 12.31 4.77 7.47
N GLN A 60 13.64 4.60 7.44
CA GLN A 60 14.28 3.30 7.63
C GLN A 60 14.09 2.80 9.07
N LEU A 61 13.08 1.98 9.28
CA LEU A 61 12.85 1.26 10.52
C LEU A 61 13.38 -0.17 10.35
N HIS A 62 14.03 -0.72 11.37
CA HIS A 62 14.55 -2.11 11.37
C HIS A 62 13.42 -3.18 11.43
N VAL A 63 12.21 -2.82 11.02
CA VAL A 63 11.02 -3.66 11.03
C VAL A 63 10.58 -3.86 9.58
N ARG A 64 10.66 -5.10 9.11
CA ARG A 64 10.22 -5.49 7.77
C ARG A 64 9.06 -6.46 7.90
N GLU A 65 7.85 -5.96 7.69
CA GLU A 65 6.66 -6.78 7.64
C GLU A 65 6.50 -7.37 6.23
N PRO A 66 6.26 -8.69 6.08
CA PRO A 66 5.89 -9.24 4.79
C PRO A 66 4.54 -8.66 4.36
N GLY A 67 4.47 -8.15 3.14
CA GLY A 67 3.22 -7.71 2.52
C GLY A 67 2.20 -8.85 2.43
N GLY A 68 0.92 -8.49 2.27
CA GLY A 68 -0.13 -9.47 2.01
C GLY A 68 -0.20 -9.85 0.53
N SER A 69 -0.63 -11.08 0.24
CA SER A 69 -0.95 -11.49 -1.13
C SER A 69 -2.17 -10.72 -1.66
N VAL A 70 -2.08 -10.24 -2.90
CA VAL A 70 -3.19 -9.64 -3.65
C VAL A 70 -3.66 -10.61 -4.72
N GLY A 71 -4.98 -10.71 -4.93
CA GLY A 71 -5.56 -11.64 -5.88
C GLY A 71 -6.91 -11.17 -6.45
N ILE A 72 -7.44 -11.95 -7.38
CA ILE A 72 -8.73 -11.68 -8.04
C ILE A 72 -9.82 -12.49 -7.32
N CYS A 73 -10.80 -11.79 -6.77
CA CYS A 73 -11.98 -12.40 -6.18
C CYS A 73 -13.11 -12.47 -7.21
N ARG A 74 -13.75 -13.65 -7.33
CA ARG A 74 -14.91 -13.87 -8.21
C ARG A 74 -15.96 -14.72 -7.52
N ASN A 75 -17.21 -14.58 -7.94
CA ASN A 75 -18.27 -15.49 -7.53
C ASN A 75 -18.12 -16.82 -8.29
N GLY A 76 -17.77 -17.89 -7.59
CA GLY A 76 -17.57 -19.22 -8.18
C GLY A 76 -18.85 -19.86 -8.74
N ALA A 77 -20.03 -19.36 -8.38
CA ALA A 77 -21.31 -19.85 -8.89
C ALA A 77 -21.68 -19.26 -10.26
N LEU A 78 -20.97 -18.23 -10.74
CA LEU A 78 -21.24 -17.58 -12.02
C LEU A 78 -20.13 -17.95 -13.03
N SER A 79 -20.55 -18.26 -14.25
CA SER A 79 -19.60 -18.39 -15.37
C SER A 79 -18.99 -17.02 -15.68
N LEU A 80 -17.67 -17.00 -15.93
CA LEU A 80 -16.96 -15.77 -16.24
C LEU A 80 -17.17 -15.43 -17.73
N PRO A 81 -17.66 -14.23 -18.08
CA PRO A 81 -17.73 -13.84 -19.48
C PRO A 81 -16.34 -13.81 -20.12
N LEU A 82 -16.24 -14.11 -21.41
CA LEU A 82 -14.95 -14.13 -22.14
C LEU A 82 -14.16 -12.83 -21.96
N ALA A 83 -14.82 -11.67 -21.99
CA ALA A 83 -14.15 -10.38 -21.76
C ALA A 83 -13.50 -10.28 -20.37
N ALA A 84 -14.13 -10.86 -19.35
CA ALA A 84 -13.59 -10.87 -17.99
C ALA A 84 -12.45 -11.90 -17.83
N GLU A 85 -12.49 -13.02 -18.55
CA GLU A 85 -11.34 -13.95 -18.65
C GLU A 85 -10.12 -13.25 -19.25
N ARG A 86 -10.30 -12.57 -20.39
CA ARG A 86 -9.23 -11.81 -21.05
C ARG A 86 -8.69 -10.68 -20.17
N PHE A 87 -9.57 -9.99 -19.44
CA PHE A 87 -9.14 -8.99 -18.47
C PHE A 87 -8.28 -9.61 -17.36
N CYS A 88 -8.67 -10.77 -16.81
CA CYS A 88 -7.87 -11.45 -15.79
C CYS A 88 -6.49 -11.86 -16.31
N ASP A 89 -6.39 -12.33 -17.55
CA ASP A 89 -5.11 -12.70 -18.16
C ASP A 89 -4.20 -11.48 -18.33
N ALA A 90 -4.73 -10.38 -18.91
CA ALA A 90 -3.99 -9.13 -19.06
C ALA A 90 -3.55 -8.54 -17.71
N LEU A 91 -4.42 -8.59 -16.69
CA LEU A 91 -4.08 -8.11 -15.35
C LEU A 91 -2.95 -8.93 -14.72
N ARG A 92 -2.93 -10.26 -14.92
CA ARG A 92 -1.84 -11.11 -14.43
C ARG A 92 -0.53 -10.82 -15.14
N GLU A 93 -0.55 -10.58 -16.45
CA GLU A 93 0.63 -10.21 -17.23
C GLU A 93 1.24 -8.90 -16.71
N VAL A 94 0.42 -7.85 -16.56
CA VAL A 94 0.88 -6.57 -16.01
C VAL A 94 1.38 -6.71 -14.57
N ALA A 95 0.71 -7.50 -13.74
CA ALA A 95 1.14 -7.74 -12.36
C ALA A 95 2.47 -8.50 -12.27
N GLN A 96 2.74 -9.41 -13.23
CA GLN A 96 4.04 -10.09 -13.32
C GLN A 96 5.14 -9.11 -13.71
N ALA A 97 4.91 -8.27 -14.73
CA ALA A 97 5.85 -7.22 -15.14
C ALA A 97 6.13 -6.23 -13.99
N TYR A 98 5.10 -5.84 -13.23
CA TYR A 98 5.26 -5.02 -12.03
C TYR A 98 6.15 -5.68 -10.97
N ARG A 99 5.97 -6.99 -10.73
CA ARG A 99 6.82 -7.75 -9.80
C ARG A 99 8.27 -7.85 -10.26
N GLU A 100 8.49 -7.95 -11.57
CA GLU A 100 9.82 -8.03 -12.19
C GLU A 100 10.52 -6.66 -12.24
N GLY A 101 9.78 -5.56 -12.02
CA GLY A 101 10.30 -4.20 -12.03
C GLY A 101 10.26 -3.52 -13.40
N ASP A 102 9.57 -4.12 -14.37
CA ASP A 102 9.45 -3.62 -15.74
C ASP A 102 8.34 -2.55 -15.89
N PHE A 103 7.56 -2.33 -14.84
CA PHE A 103 6.50 -1.32 -14.76
C PHE A 103 6.69 -0.48 -13.49
N PRO A 104 6.42 0.85 -13.54
CA PRO A 104 6.65 1.76 -12.41
C PRO A 104 5.81 1.44 -11.17
#